data_AF-A0AA90QQD0-F1
#
_entry.id   AF-A0AA90QQD0-F1
#
_cell.length_a   1.000
_cell.length_b   1.000
_cell.length_c   1.000
_cell.angle_alpha   90.00
_cell.angle_beta   90.00
_cell.angle_gamma   90.00
#
_symmetry.space_group_name_H-M   'P 1'
#
loop_
_entity.id
_entity.type
_entity.pdbx_description
1 polymer ?
#
loop_
_entity_poly.entity_id
_entity_poly.type
_entity_poly.pdbx_seq_one_letter_code
_entity_poly.pdbx_strand_id
1 'polypeptide(L)'
;MPGAARLLVAASIVLAVLSAGSFTRGGVSAFGSDPVIIVYNGLGTPVNVNIDGKTVSVPAHMNRELSVPALGKHHVETRSGDGRLIEAFDAESTRGGHPVYNVASATALVHWWANYGKVKPRAEQMLGAPRWSDSDVDFRFMAPPKSISSKGDGGYRSVLDGLADEAPETQLGTLPDEAQKKHLGLMHARWDATTLAYSESWFTYAATFPEYAAVLEERLRREPRDVFLRRAEMDLASEARKPVLCAELGAQAAAQPDDGDAVYLALRCRNDDPNVKRLMLKARARWPENVWLARWSAHDKLHSKDFSAAAPDLEQIVRATPGGTNFAGLDLARVRRFLAPDADLGDLLKGSRRLQELVTIEKGPLSTDSPLRAYFALSTGRLNEAHQIAQDDSTRAAHVLRLAAASDGADADMIKRAMALPFAAGTDSATTWVGLALAQKHGYDTAPFRKTTLAASGPYQQQMLAFFDSIAAGKDPRAAERLIEAVPPSVRAHAYSAALVLLGQKAPAEWRVTVKRLLFISERPYFKA
;
A
#
# COMPACT_ATOMS: atom_id res chain seq x y z
N MET A 1 3.11 3.51 -10.55
CA MET A 1 3.05 3.76 -12.01
C MET A 1 1.61 3.72 -12.48
N PRO A 2 1.13 4.64 -13.33
CA PRO A 2 0.13 4.32 -14.34
C PRO A 2 0.79 3.59 -15.51
N GLY A 3 0.16 2.56 -16.09
CA GLY A 3 0.47 2.14 -17.46
C GLY A 3 1.20 0.81 -17.72
N ALA A 4 1.96 0.22 -16.78
CA ALA A 4 2.70 -1.04 -17.08
C ALA A 4 2.31 -2.26 -16.22
N ALA A 5 1.47 -2.09 -15.19
CA ALA A 5 1.08 -3.18 -14.28
C ALA A 5 -0.34 -3.73 -14.50
N ARG A 6 -1.14 -3.18 -15.41
CA ARG A 6 -2.55 -3.61 -15.60
C ARG A 6 -2.77 -4.73 -16.63
N LEU A 7 -1.70 -5.32 -17.18
CA LEU A 7 -1.82 -6.48 -18.08
C LEU A 7 -2.17 -7.80 -17.36
N LEU A 8 -2.44 -7.77 -16.06
CA LEU A 8 -3.08 -8.85 -15.32
C LEU A 8 -4.36 -8.33 -14.64
N VAL A 9 -5.39 -8.00 -15.45
CA VAL A 9 -6.76 -7.95 -14.95
C VAL A 9 -7.09 -9.35 -14.41
N ALA A 10 -7.39 -9.43 -13.12
CA ALA A 10 -7.69 -10.68 -12.44
C ALA A 10 -8.82 -11.43 -13.18
N ALA A 11 -8.45 -12.55 -13.78
CA ALA A 11 -9.38 -13.57 -14.24
C ALA A 11 -9.94 -14.32 -13.02
N SER A 12 -10.98 -13.76 -12.40
CA SER A 12 -11.83 -14.40 -11.40
C SER A 12 -13.05 -13.48 -11.20
N ILE A 13 -14.26 -13.75 -11.73
CA ILE A 13 -15.10 -14.94 -11.56
C ILE A 13 -15.99 -15.10 -12.80
N VAL A 14 -16.11 -16.34 -13.30
CA VAL A 14 -17.15 -16.75 -14.26
C VAL A 14 -18.48 -16.90 -13.52
N LEU A 15 -19.45 -16.04 -13.85
CA LEU A 15 -20.91 -16.17 -13.69
C LEU A 15 -21.52 -14.86 -14.23
N ALA A 16 -22.16 -14.74 -15.39
CA ALA A 16 -22.62 -15.69 -16.40
C ALA A 16 -22.25 -15.16 -17.79
N VAL A 17 -21.61 -16.03 -18.60
CA VAL A 17 -21.43 -15.82 -20.04
C VAL A 17 -22.79 -16.06 -20.70
N LEU A 18 -23.64 -15.03 -20.75
CA LEU A 18 -24.82 -14.97 -21.64
C LEU A 18 -25.25 -13.53 -22.01
N SER A 19 -24.44 -12.50 -21.74
CA SER A 19 -24.71 -11.11 -22.15
C SER A 19 -23.62 -10.47 -23.01
N ALA A 20 -22.59 -11.22 -23.41
CA ALA A 20 -21.49 -10.75 -24.28
C ALA A 20 -21.92 -10.38 -25.72
N GLY A 21 -23.22 -10.33 -26.01
CA GLY A 21 -23.80 -9.92 -27.29
C GLY A 21 -24.71 -8.68 -27.24
N SER A 22 -24.93 -8.04 -26.08
CA SER A 22 -26.01 -7.05 -25.93
C SER A 22 -25.57 -5.65 -25.48
N PHE A 23 -24.31 -5.27 -25.68
CA PHE A 23 -23.92 -3.86 -25.62
C PHE A 23 -24.38 -3.17 -26.90
N THR A 24 -25.62 -2.66 -26.92
CA THR A 24 -25.94 -1.62 -27.89
C THR A 24 -25.21 -0.34 -27.46
N ARG A 25 -24.70 0.41 -28.44
CA ARG A 25 -24.07 1.73 -28.34
C ARG A 25 -24.98 2.83 -27.70
N GLY A 26 -25.84 2.50 -26.73
CA GLY A 26 -26.94 3.38 -26.32
C GLY A 26 -27.34 3.34 -24.84
N GLY A 27 -26.61 2.65 -23.94
CA GLY A 27 -26.89 2.74 -22.50
C GLY A 27 -28.23 2.16 -22.06
N VAL A 28 -28.73 1.17 -22.81
CA VAL A 28 -30.02 0.52 -22.60
C VAL A 28 -29.81 -0.89 -22.08
N SER A 29 -30.65 -1.34 -21.15
CA SER A 29 -30.52 -2.66 -20.54
C SER A 29 -30.65 -3.79 -21.57
N ALA A 30 -29.98 -4.93 -21.35
CA ALA A 30 -30.12 -6.12 -22.19
C ALA A 30 -31.56 -6.71 -22.19
N PHE A 31 -32.44 -6.22 -21.32
CA PHE A 31 -33.79 -6.74 -21.07
C PHE A 31 -34.91 -5.70 -21.30
N GLY A 32 -34.62 -4.50 -21.81
CA GLY A 32 -35.63 -3.45 -22.00
C GLY A 32 -35.08 -2.10 -22.46
N SER A 33 -35.97 -1.16 -22.78
CA SER A 33 -35.67 0.21 -23.27
C SER A 33 -35.22 1.19 -22.17
N ASP A 34 -35.16 0.74 -20.92
CA ASP A 34 -34.85 1.58 -19.78
C ASP A 34 -33.36 1.98 -19.76
N PRO A 35 -33.05 3.25 -19.48
CA PRO A 35 -31.69 3.68 -19.21
C PRO A 35 -31.04 2.92 -18.05
N VAL A 36 -29.72 2.78 -18.13
CA VAL A 36 -28.92 2.08 -17.10
C VAL A 36 -27.94 3.05 -16.44
N ILE A 37 -27.85 2.94 -15.11
CA ILE A 37 -26.81 3.57 -14.30
C ILE A 37 -25.86 2.48 -13.84
N ILE A 38 -24.55 2.66 -14.04
CA ILE A 38 -23.55 1.74 -13.52
C ILE A 38 -23.14 2.18 -12.12
N VAL A 39 -23.32 1.30 -11.16
CA VAL A 39 -22.91 1.52 -9.77
C VAL A 39 -21.62 0.74 -9.52
N TYR A 40 -20.54 1.44 -9.16
CA TYR A 40 -19.26 0.85 -8.79
C TYR A 40 -19.00 1.04 -7.29
N ASN A 41 -18.73 -0.06 -6.58
CA ASN A 41 -18.44 -0.04 -5.15
C ASN A 41 -16.93 -0.12 -4.90
N GLY A 42 -16.32 1.01 -4.56
CA GLY A 42 -14.90 1.07 -4.20
C GLY A 42 -14.58 0.58 -2.76
N LEU A 43 -15.59 0.39 -1.91
CA LEU A 43 -15.39 -0.05 -0.52
C LEU A 43 -15.09 -1.55 -0.44
N GLY A 44 -14.35 -1.93 0.60
CA GLY A 44 -14.04 -3.32 0.95
C GLY A 44 -15.20 -4.09 1.58
N THR A 45 -16.42 -3.54 1.56
CA THR A 45 -17.63 -4.16 2.12
C THR A 45 -18.78 -4.08 1.10
N PRO A 46 -19.69 -5.06 1.04
CA PRO A 46 -20.86 -4.97 0.18
C PRO A 46 -21.78 -3.81 0.61
N VAL A 47 -22.41 -3.19 -0.38
CA VAL A 47 -23.36 -2.09 -0.19
C VAL A 47 -24.68 -2.37 -0.88
N ASN A 48 -25.74 -1.74 -0.39
CA ASN A 48 -27.05 -1.70 -1.02
C ASN A 48 -27.32 -0.27 -1.49
N VAL A 49 -27.52 -0.10 -2.78
CA VAL A 49 -27.77 1.20 -3.41
C VAL A 49 -29.22 1.25 -3.85
N ASN A 50 -29.91 2.33 -3.47
CA ASN A 50 -31.24 2.69 -3.91
C ASN A 50 -31.17 3.94 -4.79
N ILE A 51 -31.71 3.88 -6.01
CA ILE A 51 -31.89 5.02 -6.89
C ILE A 51 -33.37 5.08 -7.28
N ASP A 52 -34.06 6.14 -6.89
CA ASP A 52 -35.49 6.37 -7.14
C ASP A 52 -36.39 5.15 -6.80
N GLY A 53 -36.10 4.49 -5.68
CA GLY A 53 -36.84 3.31 -5.22
C GLY A 53 -36.38 1.99 -5.83
N LYS A 54 -35.49 1.98 -6.82
CA LYS A 54 -34.87 0.77 -7.37
C LYS A 54 -33.62 0.43 -6.58
N THR A 55 -33.50 -0.82 -6.12
CA THR A 55 -32.39 -1.25 -5.27
C THR A 55 -31.51 -2.29 -5.95
N VAL A 56 -30.19 -2.19 -5.75
CA VAL A 56 -29.20 -3.21 -6.15
C VAL A 56 -28.17 -3.41 -5.04
N SER A 57 -27.80 -4.67 -4.80
CA SER A 57 -26.68 -5.02 -3.93
C SER A 57 -25.40 -5.12 -4.76
N VAL A 58 -24.37 -4.38 -4.37
CA VAL A 58 -23.09 -4.30 -5.09
C VAL A 58 -22.00 -4.87 -4.19
N PRO A 59 -21.35 -5.99 -4.57
CA PRO A 59 -20.24 -6.55 -3.79
C PRO A 59 -19.06 -5.57 -3.66
N ALA A 60 -18.19 -5.84 -2.69
CA ALA A 60 -16.93 -5.09 -2.54
C ALA A 60 -16.11 -5.11 -3.83
N HIS A 61 -15.56 -3.95 -4.22
CA HIS A 61 -14.70 -3.75 -5.39
C HIS A 61 -15.32 -4.20 -6.73
N MET A 62 -16.65 -4.28 -6.80
CA MET A 62 -17.39 -4.71 -7.99
C MET A 62 -18.36 -3.64 -8.47
N ASN A 63 -18.88 -3.84 -9.68
CA ASN A 63 -19.96 -3.03 -10.24
C ASN A 63 -21.24 -3.83 -10.46
N ARG A 64 -22.37 -3.12 -10.56
CA ARG A 64 -23.65 -3.62 -11.05
C ARG A 64 -24.35 -2.55 -11.88
N GLU A 65 -25.17 -3.03 -12.80
CA GLU A 65 -26.10 -2.20 -13.56
C GLU A 65 -27.40 -2.04 -12.78
N LEU A 66 -27.96 -0.83 -12.78
CA LEU A 66 -29.28 -0.53 -12.25
C LEU A 66 -30.11 0.16 -13.33
N SER A 67 -31.16 -0.51 -13.80
CA SER A 67 -32.14 0.09 -14.72
C SER A 67 -33.02 1.09 -13.98
N VAL A 68 -33.16 2.29 -14.56
CA VAL A 68 -34.01 3.37 -14.05
C VAL A 68 -35.06 3.74 -15.10
N PRO A 69 -36.27 4.19 -14.71
CA PRO A 69 -37.33 4.47 -15.68
C PRO A 69 -37.01 5.59 -16.68
N ALA A 70 -36.23 6.59 -16.26
CA ALA A 70 -35.80 7.70 -17.09
C ALA A 70 -34.52 8.31 -16.52
N LEU A 71 -33.68 8.91 -17.38
CA LEU A 71 -32.58 9.75 -16.93
C LEU A 71 -33.07 11.16 -16.59
N GLY A 72 -32.43 11.79 -15.62
CA GLY A 72 -32.71 13.15 -15.19
C GLY A 72 -32.25 13.34 -13.76
N LYS A 73 -33.13 13.87 -12.91
CA LYS A 73 -32.84 13.98 -11.48
C LYS A 73 -33.11 12.65 -10.79
N HIS A 74 -32.14 12.21 -9.98
CA HIS A 74 -32.16 10.95 -9.26
C HIS A 74 -31.89 11.21 -7.79
N HIS A 75 -32.66 10.61 -6.91
CA HIS A 75 -32.33 10.50 -5.50
C HIS A 75 -31.57 9.20 -5.25
N VAL A 76 -30.37 9.29 -4.69
CA VAL A 76 -29.47 8.16 -4.44
C VAL A 76 -29.31 8.00 -2.94
N GLU A 77 -29.59 6.80 -2.43
CA GLU A 77 -29.21 6.38 -1.08
C GLU A 77 -28.32 5.14 -1.15
N THR A 78 -27.23 5.15 -0.39
CA THR A 78 -26.37 3.98 -0.24
C THR A 78 -26.25 3.59 1.22
N ARG A 79 -26.46 2.30 1.49
CA ARG A 79 -26.42 1.70 2.82
C ARG A 79 -25.42 0.56 2.84
N SER A 80 -24.77 0.35 3.97
CA SER A 80 -23.94 -0.82 4.19
C SER A 80 -24.77 -2.10 4.30
N GLY A 81 -24.11 -3.26 4.29
CA GLY A 81 -24.77 -4.56 4.40
C GLY A 81 -25.69 -4.75 5.62
N ASP A 82 -25.49 -3.98 6.70
CA ASP A 82 -26.35 -4.00 7.90
C ASP A 82 -27.40 -2.87 7.94
N GLY A 83 -27.57 -2.13 6.84
CA GLY A 83 -28.62 -1.12 6.67
C GLY A 83 -28.25 0.30 7.11
N ARG A 84 -27.06 0.52 7.70
CA ARG A 84 -26.60 1.87 8.06
C ARG A 84 -26.36 2.73 6.82
N LEU A 85 -26.81 3.98 6.86
CA LEU A 85 -26.60 4.96 5.80
C LEU A 85 -25.12 5.28 5.64
N ILE A 86 -24.60 5.09 4.42
CA ILE A 86 -23.26 5.51 4.02
C ILE A 86 -23.34 6.93 3.46
N GLU A 87 -24.26 7.17 2.53
CA GLU A 87 -24.55 8.50 1.98
C GLU A 87 -25.94 8.58 1.37
N ALA A 88 -26.44 9.80 1.22
CA ALA A 88 -27.63 10.13 0.44
C ALA A 88 -27.40 11.46 -0.29
N PHE A 89 -27.81 11.56 -1.56
CA PHE A 89 -27.66 12.78 -2.35
C PHE A 89 -28.55 12.77 -3.59
N ASP A 90 -28.73 13.93 -4.19
CA ASP A 90 -29.38 14.06 -5.50
C ASP A 90 -28.33 14.18 -6.61
N ALA A 91 -28.56 13.50 -7.72
CA ALA A 91 -27.73 13.52 -8.92
C ALA A 91 -28.55 13.95 -10.13
N GLU A 92 -27.89 14.51 -11.13
CA GLU A 92 -28.50 14.82 -12.43
C GLU A 92 -27.76 14.07 -13.53
N SER A 93 -28.50 13.37 -14.38
CA SER A 93 -28.00 12.64 -15.54
C SER A 93 -28.43 13.31 -16.83
N THR A 94 -27.49 13.43 -17.75
CA THR A 94 -27.78 13.98 -19.08
C THR A 94 -28.68 13.00 -19.85
N ARG A 95 -29.67 13.51 -20.59
CA ARG A 95 -30.49 12.65 -21.47
C ARG A 95 -29.59 11.99 -22.53
N GLY A 96 -29.70 10.67 -22.66
CA GLY A 96 -28.83 9.86 -23.53
C GLY A 96 -27.41 9.66 -22.99
N GLY A 97 -27.13 10.13 -21.77
CA GLY A 97 -25.86 9.92 -21.07
C GLY A 97 -25.71 8.48 -20.57
N HIS A 98 -24.53 8.23 -20.00
CA HIS A 98 -24.12 6.93 -19.48
C HIS A 98 -23.58 7.13 -18.07
N PRO A 99 -24.48 7.35 -17.09
CA PRO A 99 -24.09 7.74 -15.76
C PRO A 99 -23.42 6.58 -15.01
N VAL A 100 -22.40 6.97 -14.25
CA VAL A 100 -21.61 6.13 -13.36
C VAL A 100 -21.69 6.72 -11.96
N TYR A 101 -22.11 5.89 -11.02
CA TYR A 101 -22.09 6.18 -9.60
C TYR A 101 -20.93 5.44 -8.92
N ASN A 102 -19.94 6.19 -8.45
CA ASN A 102 -18.84 5.70 -7.63
C ASN A 102 -19.23 5.84 -6.15
N VAL A 103 -19.60 4.72 -5.54
CA VAL A 103 -20.12 4.68 -4.17
C VAL A 103 -19.18 5.39 -3.21
N ALA A 104 -19.72 6.39 -2.51
CA ALA A 104 -19.07 7.22 -1.52
C ALA A 104 -17.76 7.87 -2.00
N SER A 105 -17.55 8.03 -3.31
CA SER A 105 -16.24 8.42 -3.87
C SER A 105 -15.10 7.54 -3.32
N ALA A 106 -15.38 6.25 -3.06
CA ALA A 106 -14.49 5.34 -2.35
C ALA A 106 -13.44 4.66 -3.26
N THR A 107 -13.18 5.22 -4.43
CA THR A 107 -12.02 4.84 -5.23
C THR A 107 -11.65 5.96 -6.19
N ALA A 108 -10.39 6.01 -6.59
CA ALA A 108 -9.97 6.77 -7.75
C ALA A 108 -10.39 6.04 -9.04
N LEU A 109 -10.87 6.80 -10.02
CA LEU A 109 -11.23 6.32 -11.35
C LEU A 109 -10.16 6.68 -12.36
N VAL A 110 -9.99 5.80 -13.35
CA VAL A 110 -9.04 5.98 -14.44
C VAL A 110 -9.71 5.68 -15.77
N HIS A 111 -9.44 6.52 -16.76
CA HIS A 111 -9.75 6.26 -18.15
C HIS A 111 -8.48 5.86 -18.87
N TRP A 112 -8.47 4.65 -19.43
CA TRP A 112 -7.33 4.11 -20.15
C TRP A 112 -7.74 3.49 -21.49
N TRP A 113 -6.75 3.20 -22.33
CA TRP A 113 -6.97 2.65 -23.67
C TRP A 113 -6.27 1.31 -23.82
N ALA A 114 -7.03 0.27 -24.10
CA ALA A 114 -6.46 -0.99 -24.57
C ALA A 114 -5.95 -0.80 -25.99
N ASN A 115 -4.66 -1.06 -26.18
CA ASN A 115 -3.97 -0.93 -27.44
C ASN A 115 -3.95 -2.28 -28.16
N TYR A 116 -4.39 -2.31 -29.41
CA TYR A 116 -4.35 -3.49 -30.28
C TYR A 116 -3.56 -3.17 -31.54
N GLY A 117 -2.59 -4.02 -31.87
CA GLY A 117 -1.76 -3.87 -33.06
C GLY A 117 -0.60 -2.88 -32.88
N LYS A 118 -0.12 -2.31 -33.99
CA LYS A 118 1.06 -1.43 -34.03
C LYS A 118 0.67 0.05 -33.92
N VAL A 119 -0.30 0.38 -33.06
CA VAL A 119 -0.71 1.78 -32.85
C VAL A 119 -0.01 2.37 -31.62
N LYS A 120 0.26 3.69 -31.65
CA LYS A 120 0.99 4.39 -30.58
C LYS A 120 0.19 4.36 -29.27
N PRO A 121 0.75 3.92 -28.13
CA PRO A 121 0.04 3.95 -26.85
C PRO A 121 -0.51 5.35 -26.51
N ARG A 122 -1.72 5.40 -25.96
CA ARG A 122 -2.32 6.62 -25.41
C ARG A 122 -2.10 6.67 -23.91
N ALA A 123 -1.79 7.86 -23.39
CA ALA A 123 -1.59 8.06 -21.96
C ALA A 123 -2.92 7.91 -21.21
N GLU A 124 -2.90 7.24 -20.06
CA GLU A 124 -4.05 7.13 -19.17
C GLU A 124 -4.44 8.51 -18.60
N GLN A 125 -5.73 8.67 -18.30
CA GLN A 125 -6.28 9.84 -17.65
C GLN A 125 -6.79 9.48 -16.26
N MET A 126 -6.15 10.04 -15.23
CA MET A 126 -6.64 9.95 -13.86
C MET A 126 -7.81 10.92 -13.68
N LEU A 127 -8.95 10.41 -13.24
CA LEU A 127 -10.19 11.19 -13.13
C LEU A 127 -10.46 11.68 -11.70
N GLY A 128 -9.60 11.34 -10.73
CA GLY A 128 -9.86 11.55 -9.31
C GLY A 128 -10.92 10.57 -8.79
N ALA A 129 -11.67 10.96 -7.77
CA ALA A 129 -12.75 10.14 -7.20
C ALA A 129 -14.13 10.81 -7.37
N PRO A 130 -14.59 11.08 -8.60
CA PRO A 130 -15.90 11.71 -8.81
C PRO A 130 -16.99 10.79 -8.27
N ARG A 131 -17.95 11.35 -7.52
CA ARG A 131 -19.09 10.60 -6.98
C ARG A 131 -20.05 10.18 -8.09
N TRP A 132 -20.38 11.10 -8.98
CA TRP A 132 -21.27 10.90 -10.12
C TRP A 132 -20.63 11.47 -11.38
N SER A 133 -20.62 10.72 -12.48
CA SER A 133 -20.10 11.18 -13.76
C SER A 133 -20.80 10.52 -14.93
N ASP A 134 -20.86 11.19 -16.07
CA ASP A 134 -21.20 10.56 -17.35
C ASP A 134 -19.93 10.02 -18.02
N SER A 135 -20.01 8.86 -18.68
CA SER A 135 -18.85 8.23 -19.31
C SER A 135 -19.18 7.64 -20.67
N ASP A 136 -18.52 8.11 -21.73
CA ASP A 136 -18.71 7.64 -23.12
C ASP A 136 -17.68 6.59 -23.55
N VAL A 137 -17.09 5.86 -22.61
CA VAL A 137 -16.10 4.81 -22.90
C VAL A 137 -16.74 3.55 -23.49
N ASP A 138 -15.94 2.75 -24.20
CA ASP A 138 -16.40 1.47 -24.78
C ASP A 138 -16.75 0.45 -23.68
N PHE A 139 -15.94 0.39 -22.61
CA PHE A 139 -16.08 -0.58 -21.52
C PHE A 139 -16.01 0.12 -20.16
N ARG A 140 -16.94 -0.20 -19.25
CA ARG A 140 -16.99 0.38 -17.89
C ARG A 140 -16.81 -0.74 -16.88
N PHE A 141 -15.73 -0.69 -16.12
CA PHE A 141 -15.36 -1.65 -15.06
C PHE A 141 -15.35 -3.11 -15.53
N MET A 142 -14.91 -3.34 -16.76
CA MET A 142 -14.76 -4.67 -17.34
C MET A 142 -13.58 -4.73 -18.29
N ALA A 143 -13.03 -5.93 -18.40
CA ALA A 143 -11.92 -6.19 -19.31
C ALA A 143 -12.35 -5.96 -20.76
N PRO A 144 -11.60 -5.18 -21.55
CA PRO A 144 -11.80 -5.09 -22.98
C PRO A 144 -11.41 -6.44 -23.65
N PRO A 145 -11.86 -6.71 -24.88
CA PRO A 145 -11.60 -8.00 -25.54
C PRO A 145 -10.11 -8.25 -25.73
N LYS A 146 -9.66 -9.51 -25.70
CA LYS A 146 -8.22 -9.82 -25.88
C LYS A 146 -7.68 -9.48 -27.28
N SER A 147 -8.55 -9.33 -28.27
CA SER A 147 -8.20 -9.01 -29.65
C SER A 147 -9.36 -8.29 -30.34
N ILE A 148 -9.05 -7.47 -31.34
CA ILE A 148 -10.04 -6.85 -32.23
C ILE A 148 -9.74 -7.20 -33.68
N SER A 149 -10.77 -7.24 -34.52
CA SER A 149 -10.60 -7.29 -35.97
C SER A 149 -10.57 -5.86 -36.51
N SER A 150 -9.49 -5.49 -37.20
CA SER A 150 -9.33 -4.18 -37.85
C SER A 150 -8.78 -4.34 -39.27
N LYS A 151 -9.26 -3.52 -40.21
CA LYS A 151 -8.79 -3.51 -41.61
C LYS A 151 -7.41 -2.83 -41.80
N GLY A 152 -6.80 -2.33 -40.74
CA GLY A 152 -5.49 -1.66 -40.74
C GLY A 152 -4.61 -2.08 -39.55
N ASP A 153 -3.60 -1.26 -39.23
CA ASP A 153 -2.52 -1.58 -38.27
C ASP A 153 -2.95 -1.82 -36.82
N GLY A 154 -4.22 -1.59 -36.48
CA GLY A 154 -4.74 -1.80 -35.14
C GLY A 154 -5.81 -0.78 -34.74
N GLY A 155 -6.02 -0.62 -33.43
CA GLY A 155 -6.98 0.33 -32.87
C GLY A 155 -6.98 0.36 -31.34
N TYR A 156 -7.91 1.12 -30.78
CA TYR A 156 -8.07 1.26 -29.33
C TYR A 156 -9.46 0.82 -28.88
N ARG A 157 -9.56 0.44 -27.60
CA ARG A 157 -10.82 0.46 -26.85
C ARG A 157 -10.64 1.28 -25.59
N SER A 158 -11.54 2.23 -25.36
CA SER A 158 -11.54 3.03 -24.13
C SER A 158 -12.18 2.26 -22.99
N VAL A 159 -11.59 2.38 -21.80
CA VAL A 159 -12.02 1.69 -20.60
C VAL A 159 -12.07 2.67 -19.44
N LEU A 160 -13.20 2.74 -18.74
CA LEU A 160 -13.29 3.32 -17.41
C LEU A 160 -13.06 2.20 -16.40
N ASP A 161 -12.15 2.42 -15.46
CA ASP A 161 -11.83 1.44 -14.42
C ASP A 161 -11.69 2.10 -13.05
N GLY A 162 -11.81 1.30 -12.00
CA GLY A 162 -11.63 1.71 -10.61
C GLY A 162 -10.31 1.17 -10.04
N LEU A 163 -9.72 1.89 -9.10
CA LEU A 163 -8.46 1.49 -8.46
C LEU A 163 -8.65 0.81 -7.09
N ALA A 164 -9.84 0.31 -6.79
CA ALA A 164 -10.20 -0.21 -5.46
C ALA A 164 -9.29 -1.37 -4.98
N ASP A 165 -8.79 -2.18 -5.92
CA ASP A 165 -7.86 -3.28 -5.62
C ASP A 165 -6.38 -2.84 -5.51
N GLU A 166 -6.07 -1.58 -5.84
CA GLU A 166 -4.72 -1.03 -5.72
C GLU A 166 -4.42 -0.61 -4.29
N ALA A 167 -3.13 -0.62 -3.93
CA ALA A 167 -2.68 -0.16 -2.63
C ALA A 167 -3.06 1.31 -2.36
N PRO A 168 -3.32 1.70 -1.09
CA PRO A 168 -3.75 3.05 -0.74
C PRO A 168 -2.85 4.15 -1.28
N GLU A 169 -1.53 3.96 -1.24
CA GLU A 169 -0.56 4.93 -1.73
C GLU A 169 -0.70 5.17 -3.24
N THR A 170 -1.06 4.12 -4.00
CA THR A 170 -1.32 4.22 -5.44
C THR A 170 -2.60 5.02 -5.70
N GLN A 171 -3.68 4.72 -4.98
CA GLN A 171 -4.94 5.45 -5.13
C GLN A 171 -4.77 6.92 -4.74
N LEU A 172 -4.20 7.19 -3.57
CA LEU A 172 -3.95 8.54 -3.06
C LEU A 172 -3.03 9.35 -3.99
N GLY A 173 -2.04 8.70 -4.62
CA GLY A 173 -1.14 9.33 -5.58
C GLY A 173 -1.80 9.77 -6.90
N THR A 174 -3.00 9.25 -7.20
CA THR A 174 -3.77 9.62 -8.41
C THR A 174 -4.78 10.74 -8.18
N LEU A 175 -5.02 11.11 -6.91
CA LEU A 175 -6.01 12.13 -6.56
C LEU A 175 -5.41 13.54 -6.68
N PRO A 176 -6.16 14.50 -7.23
CA PRO A 176 -5.64 15.83 -7.57
C PRO A 176 -5.44 16.74 -6.36
N ASP A 177 -6.20 16.53 -5.28
CA ASP A 177 -6.24 17.40 -4.12
C ASP A 177 -6.30 16.64 -2.80
N GLU A 178 -5.91 17.30 -1.71
CA GLU A 178 -5.86 16.72 -0.37
C GLU A 178 -7.26 16.46 0.22
N ALA A 179 -8.30 17.17 -0.24
CA ALA A 179 -9.66 16.96 0.26
C ALA A 179 -10.22 15.61 -0.19
N GLN A 180 -10.01 15.25 -1.46
CA GLN A 180 -10.35 13.93 -1.99
C GLN A 180 -9.55 12.82 -1.31
N LYS A 181 -8.25 13.03 -1.10
CA LYS A 181 -7.40 12.05 -0.41
C LYS A 181 -7.87 11.78 1.01
N LYS A 182 -8.12 12.85 1.78
CA LYS A 182 -8.71 12.76 3.13
C LYS A 182 -10.04 12.02 3.12
N HIS A 183 -10.95 12.39 2.22
CA HIS A 183 -12.26 11.76 2.09
C HIS A 183 -12.14 10.25 1.83
N LEU A 184 -11.33 9.86 0.83
CA LEU A 184 -11.08 8.46 0.49
C LEU A 184 -10.54 7.68 1.69
N GLY A 185 -9.51 8.22 2.37
CA GLY A 185 -8.92 7.60 3.54
C GLY A 185 -9.89 7.37 4.71
N LEU A 186 -10.70 8.39 5.03
CA LEU A 186 -11.71 8.30 6.09
C LEU A 186 -12.86 7.33 5.72
N MET A 187 -13.25 7.24 4.45
CA MET A 187 -14.28 6.30 4.00
C MET A 187 -13.84 4.86 4.18
N HIS A 188 -12.63 4.51 3.73
CA HIS A 188 -12.09 3.16 3.93
C HIS A 188 -11.93 2.83 5.42
N ALA A 189 -11.36 3.73 6.22
CA ALA A 189 -11.24 3.50 7.67
C ALA A 189 -12.61 3.30 8.37
N ARG A 190 -13.66 3.97 7.89
CA ARG A 190 -15.02 3.86 8.47
C ARG A 190 -15.78 2.60 8.05
N TRP A 191 -15.53 2.06 6.86
CA TRP A 191 -16.43 1.04 6.29
C TRP A 191 -15.75 -0.29 5.92
N ASP A 192 -14.44 -0.31 5.68
CA ASP A 192 -13.75 -1.53 5.28
C ASP A 192 -13.58 -2.50 6.46
N ALA A 193 -13.69 -3.80 6.20
CA ALA A 193 -13.40 -4.81 7.21
C ALA A 193 -11.93 -4.74 7.64
N THR A 194 -11.64 -4.98 8.92
CA THR A 194 -10.28 -4.92 9.49
C THR A 194 -9.36 -6.05 9.00
N THR A 195 -9.92 -7.08 8.36
CA THR A 195 -9.21 -8.26 7.86
C THR A 195 -8.70 -8.14 6.42
N LEU A 196 -9.04 -7.05 5.71
CA LEU A 196 -8.65 -6.86 4.32
C LEU A 196 -7.17 -6.49 4.18
N ALA A 197 -6.65 -6.66 2.96
CA ALA A 197 -5.24 -6.53 2.63
C ALA A 197 -4.65 -5.14 3.00
N TYR A 198 -5.45 -4.08 2.91
CA TYR A 198 -4.99 -2.69 3.08
C TYR A 198 -5.61 -1.96 4.28
N SER A 199 -6.34 -2.66 5.16
CA SER A 199 -7.04 -2.02 6.28
C SER A 199 -6.10 -1.25 7.20
N GLU A 200 -4.94 -1.81 7.52
CA GLU A 200 -3.94 -1.15 8.37
C GLU A 200 -3.37 0.13 7.72
N SER A 201 -3.12 0.10 6.41
CA SER A 201 -2.65 1.27 5.65
C SER A 201 -3.71 2.38 5.61
N TRP A 202 -4.98 2.05 5.37
CA TRP A 202 -6.06 3.02 5.38
C TRP A 202 -6.29 3.64 6.75
N PHE A 203 -6.27 2.83 7.81
CA PHE A 203 -6.37 3.32 9.19
C PHE A 203 -5.20 4.23 9.56
N THR A 204 -3.98 3.85 9.22
CA THR A 204 -2.77 4.67 9.47
C THR A 204 -2.86 6.01 8.76
N TYR A 205 -3.31 6.01 7.50
CA TYR A 205 -3.50 7.24 6.74
C TYR A 205 -4.62 8.11 7.33
N ALA A 206 -5.76 7.51 7.69
CA ALA A 206 -6.86 8.20 8.33
C ALA A 206 -6.46 8.85 9.67
N ALA A 207 -5.61 8.19 10.46
CA ALA A 207 -5.12 8.69 11.75
C ALA A 207 -4.35 10.02 11.68
N THR A 208 -3.97 10.47 10.49
CA THR A 208 -3.38 11.80 10.28
C THR A 208 -4.40 12.94 10.34
N PHE A 209 -5.71 12.63 10.35
CA PHE A 209 -6.78 13.60 10.35
C PHE A 209 -7.50 13.70 11.70
N PRO A 210 -7.94 14.91 12.11
CA PRO A 210 -8.69 15.10 13.36
C PRO A 210 -9.97 14.25 13.48
N GLU A 211 -10.62 13.93 12.36
CA GLU A 211 -11.86 13.16 12.32
C GLU A 211 -11.69 11.68 12.67
N TYR A 212 -10.46 11.17 12.65
CA TYR A 212 -10.18 9.75 12.88
C TYR A 212 -10.70 9.24 14.22
N ALA A 213 -10.60 10.04 15.28
CA ALA A 213 -11.07 9.64 16.61
C ALA A 213 -12.57 9.28 16.61
N ALA A 214 -13.40 10.07 15.91
CA ALA A 214 -14.82 9.81 15.77
C ALA A 214 -15.10 8.57 14.90
N VAL A 215 -14.31 8.34 13.84
CA VAL A 215 -14.38 7.13 13.02
C VAL A 215 -14.06 5.89 13.86
N LEU A 216 -12.99 5.93 14.65
CA LEU A 216 -12.60 4.82 15.50
C LEU A 216 -13.65 4.52 16.58
N GLU A 217 -14.19 5.54 17.23
CA GLU A 217 -15.26 5.38 18.22
C GLU A 217 -16.52 4.75 17.60
N GLU A 218 -16.91 5.20 16.41
CA GLU A 218 -18.02 4.63 15.64
C GLU A 218 -17.79 3.16 15.31
N ARG A 219 -16.56 2.79 14.90
CA ARG A 219 -16.16 1.40 14.64
C ARG A 219 -16.19 0.54 15.91
N LEU A 220 -15.62 1.03 17.01
CA LEU A 220 -15.60 0.32 18.29
C LEU A 220 -16.99 0.06 18.86
N ARG A 221 -17.96 0.96 18.63
CA ARG A 221 -19.36 0.71 19.01
C ARG A 221 -19.99 -0.44 18.23
N ARG A 222 -19.58 -0.65 16.98
CA ARG A 222 -20.10 -1.73 16.11
C ARG A 222 -19.40 -3.06 16.37
N GLU A 223 -18.09 -3.00 16.53
CA GLU A 223 -17.21 -4.16 16.64
C GLU A 223 -16.35 -4.05 17.91
N PRO A 224 -16.97 -4.05 19.11
CA PRO A 224 -16.27 -3.78 20.38
C PRO A 224 -15.22 -4.82 20.76
N ARG A 225 -15.17 -5.96 20.05
CA ARG A 225 -14.22 -7.04 20.29
C ARG A 225 -13.17 -7.17 19.18
N ASP A 226 -13.23 -6.35 18.13
CA ASP A 226 -12.23 -6.40 17.08
C ASP A 226 -10.87 -5.96 17.64
N VAL A 227 -9.90 -6.87 17.57
CA VAL A 227 -8.57 -6.68 18.15
C VAL A 227 -7.80 -5.57 17.43
N PHE A 228 -8.00 -5.40 16.12
CA PHE A 228 -7.35 -4.35 15.35
C PHE A 228 -7.82 -2.96 15.81
N LEU A 229 -9.14 -2.76 15.95
CA LEU A 229 -9.72 -1.52 16.46
C LEU A 229 -9.29 -1.24 17.91
N ARG A 230 -9.25 -2.26 18.77
CA ARG A 230 -8.80 -2.10 20.16
C ARG A 230 -7.33 -1.73 20.27
N ARG A 231 -6.48 -2.20 19.35
CA ARG A 231 -5.09 -1.73 19.26
C ARG A 231 -5.02 -0.25 18.87
N ALA A 232 -5.79 0.15 17.87
CA ALA A 232 -5.88 1.56 17.47
C ALA A 232 -6.39 2.45 18.62
N GLU A 233 -7.33 1.97 19.44
CA GLU A 233 -7.81 2.67 20.63
C GLU A 233 -6.68 2.89 21.64
N MET A 234 -5.88 1.86 21.91
CA MET A 234 -4.73 1.96 22.81
C MET A 234 -3.69 2.96 22.31
N ASP A 235 -3.43 2.95 20.99
CA ASP A 235 -2.41 3.81 20.38
C ASP A 235 -2.87 5.29 20.35
N LEU A 236 -4.20 5.55 20.31
CA LEU A 236 -4.79 6.88 20.37
C LEU A 236 -5.08 7.37 21.81
N ALA A 237 -5.19 6.46 22.78
CA ALA A 237 -5.57 6.79 24.14
C ALA A 237 -4.60 7.79 24.78
N SER A 238 -5.15 8.85 25.38
CA SER A 238 -4.36 9.79 26.17
C SER A 238 -3.77 9.12 27.41
N GLU A 239 -2.71 9.71 27.98
CA GLU A 239 -2.11 9.26 29.24
C GLU A 239 -3.14 9.11 30.38
N ALA A 240 -4.19 9.94 30.39
CA ALA A 240 -5.28 9.84 31.36
C ALA A 240 -6.25 8.68 31.06
N ARG A 241 -6.53 8.39 29.79
CA ARG A 241 -7.47 7.32 29.37
C ARG A 241 -6.83 5.94 29.42
N LYS A 242 -5.53 5.84 29.14
CA LYS A 242 -4.81 4.58 28.97
C LYS A 242 -4.89 3.66 30.21
N PRO A 243 -4.71 4.12 31.46
CA PRO A 243 -4.88 3.26 32.64
C PRO A 243 -6.29 2.67 32.77
N VAL A 244 -7.32 3.45 32.46
CA VAL A 244 -8.73 3.01 32.51
C VAL A 244 -8.99 1.96 31.44
N LEU A 245 -8.53 2.20 30.20
CA LEU A 245 -8.66 1.26 29.09
C LEU A 245 -7.95 -0.07 29.40
N CYS A 246 -6.73 0.00 29.95
CA CYS A 246 -5.99 -1.20 30.32
C CYS A 246 -6.67 -1.99 31.44
N ALA A 247 -7.31 -1.32 32.41
CA ALA A 247 -8.09 -1.99 33.45
C ALA A 247 -9.34 -2.69 32.88
N GLU A 248 -10.06 -2.04 31.96
CA GLU A 248 -11.23 -2.61 31.26
C GLU A 248 -10.84 -3.88 30.49
N LEU A 249 -9.76 -3.81 29.70
CA LEU A 249 -9.28 -4.95 28.92
C LEU A 249 -8.74 -6.08 29.81
N GLY A 250 -8.09 -5.73 30.93
CA GLY A 250 -7.68 -6.69 31.95
C GLY A 250 -8.86 -7.43 32.58
N ALA A 251 -9.93 -6.71 32.93
CA ALA A 251 -11.16 -7.30 33.45
C ALA A 251 -11.84 -8.19 32.41
N GLN A 252 -11.89 -7.76 31.14
CA GLN A 252 -12.43 -8.56 30.04
C GLN A 252 -11.67 -9.87 29.85
N ALA A 253 -10.33 -9.83 29.86
CA ALA A 253 -9.51 -11.03 29.76
C ALA A 253 -9.68 -11.96 30.97
N ALA A 254 -9.83 -11.41 32.18
CA ALA A 254 -10.10 -12.20 33.38
C ALA A 254 -11.48 -12.88 33.33
N ALA A 255 -12.48 -12.23 32.75
CA ALA A 255 -13.81 -12.80 32.54
C ALA A 255 -13.84 -13.86 31.42
N GLN A 256 -12.86 -13.86 30.51
CA GLN A 256 -12.79 -14.75 29.36
C GLN A 256 -11.40 -15.39 29.25
N PRO A 257 -11.00 -16.21 30.24
CA PRO A 257 -9.62 -16.70 30.37
C PRO A 257 -9.18 -17.66 29.27
N ASP A 258 -10.10 -18.14 28.43
CA ASP A 258 -9.84 -19.00 27.27
C ASP A 258 -9.80 -18.23 25.94
N ASP A 259 -10.17 -16.95 25.94
CA ASP A 259 -10.08 -16.07 24.77
C ASP A 259 -8.66 -15.49 24.63
N GLY A 260 -7.89 -16.07 23.71
CA GLY A 260 -6.52 -15.63 23.41
C GLY A 260 -6.43 -14.18 22.91
N ASP A 261 -7.47 -13.65 22.25
CA ASP A 261 -7.51 -12.27 21.77
C ASP A 261 -7.68 -11.30 22.93
N ALA A 262 -8.58 -11.60 23.87
CA ALA A 262 -8.76 -10.81 25.08
C ALA A 262 -7.47 -10.79 25.92
N VAL A 263 -6.83 -11.95 26.09
CA VAL A 263 -5.54 -12.06 26.81
C VAL A 263 -4.43 -11.27 26.10
N TYR A 264 -4.34 -11.36 24.78
CA TYR A 264 -3.40 -10.57 24.00
C TYR A 264 -3.59 -9.06 24.22
N LEU A 265 -4.83 -8.56 24.14
CA LEU A 265 -5.15 -7.15 24.33
C LEU A 265 -4.77 -6.67 25.75
N ALA A 266 -5.12 -7.45 26.77
CA ALA A 266 -4.77 -7.12 28.16
C ALA A 266 -3.25 -7.07 28.39
N LEU A 267 -2.50 -8.01 27.79
CA LEU A 267 -1.05 -8.01 27.88
C LEU A 267 -0.42 -6.86 27.08
N ARG A 268 -0.90 -6.57 25.87
CA ARG A 268 -0.39 -5.45 25.06
C ARG A 268 -0.49 -4.11 25.80
N CYS A 269 -1.57 -3.90 26.53
CA CYS A 269 -1.80 -2.66 27.27
C CYS A 269 -0.81 -2.45 28.42
N ARG A 270 -0.14 -3.52 28.89
CA ARG A 270 0.85 -3.51 29.98
C ARG A 270 2.29 -3.49 29.47
N ASN A 271 2.56 -2.79 28.38
CA ASN A 271 3.87 -2.78 27.71
C ASN A 271 5.04 -2.35 28.63
N ASP A 272 4.77 -1.55 29.66
CA ASP A 272 5.78 -1.07 30.61
C ASP A 272 6.10 -2.09 31.73
N ASP A 273 5.35 -3.19 31.84
CA ASP A 273 5.62 -4.24 32.81
C ASP A 273 6.83 -5.10 32.35
N PRO A 274 7.91 -5.20 33.13
CA PRO A 274 9.08 -6.00 32.77
C PRO A 274 8.76 -7.50 32.60
N ASN A 275 7.64 -7.98 33.14
CA ASN A 275 7.18 -9.37 32.98
C ASN A 275 6.37 -9.60 31.70
N VAL A 276 5.95 -8.56 30.98
CA VAL A 276 4.98 -8.71 29.88
C VAL A 276 5.49 -9.64 28.80
N LYS A 277 6.80 -9.61 28.50
CA LYS A 277 7.44 -10.53 27.55
C LYS A 277 7.27 -11.99 27.97
N ARG A 278 7.55 -12.31 29.22
CA ARG A 278 7.37 -13.67 29.76
C ARG A 278 5.91 -14.11 29.71
N LEU A 279 4.99 -13.20 30.03
CA LEU A 279 3.55 -13.48 29.98
C LEU A 279 3.04 -13.69 28.55
N MET A 280 3.49 -12.89 27.60
CA MET A 280 3.19 -13.04 26.17
C MET A 280 3.72 -14.36 25.61
N LEU A 281 4.93 -14.78 25.99
CA LEU A 281 5.47 -16.09 25.62
C LEU A 281 4.62 -17.24 26.18
N LYS A 282 4.20 -17.14 27.45
CA LYS A 282 3.28 -18.11 28.06
C LYS A 282 1.92 -18.15 27.34
N ALA A 283 1.39 -16.99 26.95
CA ALA A 283 0.16 -16.90 26.19
C ALA A 283 0.33 -17.52 24.79
N ARG A 284 1.40 -17.20 24.07
CA ARG A 284 1.74 -17.78 22.76
C ARG A 284 1.82 -19.31 22.79
N ALA A 285 2.34 -19.88 23.88
CA ALA A 285 2.39 -21.33 24.09
C ALA A 285 1.00 -21.94 24.36
N ARG A 286 0.11 -21.23 25.06
CA ARG A 286 -1.26 -21.69 25.34
C ARG A 286 -2.18 -21.59 24.13
N TRP A 287 -2.06 -20.52 23.33
CA TRP A 287 -2.87 -20.29 22.13
C TRP A 287 -1.99 -20.26 20.88
N PRO A 288 -1.52 -21.43 20.40
CA PRO A 288 -0.56 -21.46 19.32
C PRO A 288 -1.11 -20.93 17.99
N GLU A 289 -2.43 -21.03 17.77
CA GLU A 289 -3.09 -20.58 16.54
C GLU A 289 -3.51 -19.10 16.58
N ASN A 290 -3.35 -18.41 17.72
CA ASN A 290 -3.76 -17.00 17.83
C ASN A 290 -2.83 -16.08 17.03
N VAL A 291 -3.40 -15.42 16.02
CA VAL A 291 -2.66 -14.60 15.04
C VAL A 291 -2.04 -13.35 15.68
N TRP A 292 -2.67 -12.77 16.69
CA TRP A 292 -2.16 -11.57 17.34
C TRP A 292 -0.99 -11.86 18.28
N LEU A 293 -1.03 -13.00 18.98
CA LEU A 293 0.12 -13.51 19.72
C LEU A 293 1.26 -13.92 18.79
N ALA A 294 0.96 -14.54 17.63
CA ALA A 294 1.95 -14.80 16.59
C ALA A 294 2.56 -13.49 16.07
N ARG A 295 1.76 -12.45 15.83
CA ARG A 295 2.23 -11.12 15.41
C ARG A 295 3.15 -10.46 16.43
N TRP A 296 2.83 -10.55 17.72
CA TRP A 296 3.73 -10.08 18.79
C TRP A 296 5.04 -10.87 18.81
N SER A 297 4.96 -12.20 18.71
CA SER A 297 6.13 -13.10 18.73
C SER A 297 7.05 -12.85 17.52
N ALA A 298 6.49 -12.73 16.31
CA ALA A 298 7.22 -12.35 15.11
C ALA A 298 7.95 -11.01 15.29
N HIS A 299 7.26 -10.00 15.84
CA HIS A 299 7.86 -8.70 16.13
C HIS A 299 9.04 -8.82 17.09
N ASP A 300 8.89 -9.48 18.24
CA ASP A 300 9.97 -9.67 19.23
C ASP A 300 11.21 -10.35 18.60
N LYS A 301 10.99 -11.43 17.82
CA LYS A 301 12.05 -12.20 17.16
C LYS A 301 12.75 -11.43 16.03
N LEU A 302 12.00 -10.65 15.25
CA LEU A 302 12.58 -9.76 14.24
C LEU A 302 13.50 -8.71 14.88
N HIS A 303 13.10 -8.16 16.04
CA HIS A 303 13.89 -7.17 16.77
C HIS A 303 15.17 -7.79 17.35
N SER A 304 15.08 -9.00 17.91
CA SER A 304 16.24 -9.73 18.44
C SER A 304 17.14 -10.36 17.36
N LYS A 305 16.88 -10.10 16.07
CA LYS A 305 17.60 -10.68 14.92
C LYS A 305 17.47 -12.22 14.81
N ASP A 306 16.50 -12.83 15.48
CA ASP A 306 16.20 -14.27 15.36
C ASP A 306 15.27 -14.55 14.18
N PHE A 307 15.82 -14.33 12.98
CA PHE A 307 15.08 -14.46 11.72
C PHE A 307 14.55 -15.88 11.50
N SER A 308 15.31 -16.89 11.93
CA SER A 308 14.90 -18.30 11.79
C SER A 308 13.66 -18.59 12.63
N ALA A 309 13.60 -18.10 13.87
CA ALA A 309 12.42 -18.30 14.71
C ALA A 309 11.24 -17.39 14.32
N ALA A 310 11.50 -16.26 13.67
CA ALA A 310 10.46 -15.33 13.23
C ALA A 310 9.66 -15.85 12.02
N ALA A 311 10.32 -16.56 11.10
CA ALA A 311 9.70 -17.01 9.84
C ALA A 311 8.40 -17.82 10.05
N PRO A 312 8.32 -18.82 10.95
CA PRO A 312 7.08 -19.57 11.16
C PRO A 312 5.91 -18.71 11.68
N ASP A 313 6.17 -17.71 12.53
CA ASP A 313 5.13 -16.81 13.02
C ASP A 313 4.62 -15.89 11.89
N LEU A 314 5.53 -15.39 11.05
CA LEU A 314 5.16 -14.58 9.88
C LEU A 314 4.32 -15.39 8.88
N GLU A 315 4.70 -16.65 8.64
CA GLU A 315 3.94 -17.57 7.80
C GLU A 315 2.52 -17.82 8.31
N GLN A 316 2.36 -17.97 9.63
CA GLN A 316 1.05 -18.11 10.25
C GLN A 316 0.18 -16.87 9.99
N ILE A 317 0.75 -15.66 10.15
CA ILE A 317 0.02 -14.40 9.92
C ILE A 317 -0.40 -14.28 8.45
N VAL A 318 0.51 -14.58 7.51
CA VAL A 318 0.23 -14.52 6.06
C VAL A 318 -0.91 -15.47 5.67
N ARG A 319 -0.97 -16.67 6.27
CA ARG A 319 -2.04 -17.63 5.98
C ARG A 319 -3.39 -17.27 6.62
N ALA A 320 -3.38 -16.51 7.71
CA ALA A 320 -4.59 -16.31 8.50
C ALA A 320 -5.56 -15.28 7.92
N THR A 321 -5.06 -14.18 7.31
CA THR A 321 -5.92 -13.12 6.75
C THR A 321 -5.32 -12.51 5.49
N PRO A 322 -6.15 -11.97 4.57
CA PRO A 322 -5.66 -11.13 3.48
C PRO A 322 -4.81 -9.95 3.97
N GLY A 323 -5.17 -9.33 5.11
CA GLY A 323 -4.34 -8.29 5.76
C GLY A 323 -2.90 -8.74 6.08
N GLY A 324 -2.71 -10.01 6.41
CA GLY A 324 -1.39 -10.58 6.70
C GLY A 324 -0.45 -10.60 5.49
N THR A 325 -0.96 -10.71 4.26
CA THR A 325 -0.12 -10.87 3.07
C THR A 325 0.70 -9.61 2.73
N ASN A 326 0.21 -8.42 3.08
CA ASN A 326 0.90 -7.18 2.73
C ASN A 326 1.99 -6.79 3.71
N PHE A 327 1.72 -6.82 5.02
CA PHE A 327 2.73 -6.46 6.01
C PHE A 327 3.65 -7.66 6.32
N ALA A 328 3.08 -8.76 6.83
CA ALA A 328 3.87 -9.91 7.23
C ALA A 328 4.45 -10.67 6.02
N GLY A 329 3.78 -10.65 4.86
CA GLY A 329 4.30 -11.27 3.64
C GLY A 329 5.56 -10.58 3.11
N LEU A 330 5.66 -9.26 3.23
CA LEU A 330 6.87 -8.52 2.84
C LEU A 330 8.03 -8.81 3.80
N ASP A 331 7.78 -8.81 5.11
CA ASP A 331 8.79 -9.16 6.10
C ASP A 331 9.23 -10.63 5.97
N LEU A 332 8.30 -11.55 5.72
CA LEU A 332 8.61 -12.96 5.48
C LEU A 332 9.50 -13.13 4.24
N ALA A 333 9.21 -12.41 3.15
CA ALA A 333 10.03 -12.45 1.95
C ALA A 333 11.46 -11.94 2.23
N ARG A 334 11.60 -10.85 2.99
CA ARG A 334 12.91 -10.32 3.41
C ARG A 334 13.66 -11.30 4.31
N VAL A 335 12.97 -11.92 5.27
CA VAL A 335 13.54 -12.93 6.16
C VAL A 335 14.00 -14.17 5.38
N ARG A 336 13.18 -14.69 4.47
CA ARG A 336 13.54 -15.82 3.61
C ARG A 336 14.77 -15.51 2.76
N ARG A 337 14.81 -14.34 2.11
CA ARG A 337 15.98 -13.85 1.35
C ARG A 337 17.23 -13.66 2.22
N PHE A 338 17.04 -13.24 3.48
CA PHE A 338 18.15 -13.09 4.43
C PHE A 338 18.77 -14.43 4.82
N LEU A 339 17.93 -15.42 5.12
CA LEU A 339 18.35 -16.76 5.51
C LEU A 339 18.92 -17.56 4.33
N ALA A 340 18.27 -17.48 3.16
CA ALA A 340 18.67 -18.13 1.93
C ALA A 340 18.47 -17.17 0.73
N PRO A 341 19.56 -16.69 0.09
CA PRO A 341 19.45 -15.73 -1.02
C PRO A 341 18.56 -16.18 -2.19
N ASP A 342 18.50 -17.49 -2.45
CA ASP A 342 17.71 -18.09 -3.53
C ASP A 342 16.37 -18.66 -3.04
N ALA A 343 15.87 -18.20 -1.88
CA ALA A 343 14.62 -18.69 -1.32
C ALA A 343 13.43 -18.51 -2.29
N ASP A 344 12.58 -19.54 -2.38
CA ASP A 344 11.34 -19.44 -3.14
C ASP A 344 10.32 -18.54 -2.41
N LEU A 345 9.75 -17.61 -3.16
CA LEU A 345 8.75 -16.64 -2.72
C LEU A 345 7.42 -16.82 -3.47
N GLY A 346 7.30 -17.83 -4.34
CA GLY A 346 6.17 -18.00 -5.26
C GLY A 346 4.81 -18.12 -4.57
N ASP A 347 4.77 -18.67 -3.36
CA ASP A 347 3.60 -18.70 -2.47
C ASP A 347 3.17 -17.29 -2.03
N LEU A 348 4.13 -16.43 -1.67
CA LEU A 348 3.87 -15.07 -1.20
C LEU A 348 3.47 -14.12 -2.33
N LEU A 349 3.97 -14.36 -3.55
CA LEU A 349 3.67 -13.53 -4.72
C LEU A 349 2.16 -13.44 -4.96
N LYS A 350 1.42 -14.54 -4.84
CA LYS A 350 -0.02 -14.59 -5.14
C LYS A 350 -0.85 -13.61 -4.30
N GLY A 351 -0.41 -13.30 -3.08
CA GLY A 351 -1.15 -12.47 -2.13
C GLY A 351 -0.67 -11.02 -2.04
N SER A 352 0.39 -10.62 -2.74
CA SER A 352 0.94 -9.26 -2.65
C SER A 352 1.47 -8.76 -3.99
N ARG A 353 0.72 -7.84 -4.61
CA ARG A 353 1.12 -7.18 -5.87
C ARG A 353 2.39 -6.37 -5.71
N ARG A 354 2.58 -5.72 -4.56
CA ARG A 354 3.83 -5.02 -4.23
C ARG A 354 5.02 -5.98 -4.23
N LEU A 355 4.88 -7.15 -3.60
CA LEU A 355 5.95 -8.14 -3.62
C LEU A 355 6.20 -8.69 -5.03
N GLN A 356 5.15 -8.93 -5.82
CA GLN A 356 5.28 -9.32 -7.23
C GLN A 356 6.13 -8.32 -8.02
N GLU A 357 5.86 -7.03 -7.87
CA GLU A 357 6.63 -5.98 -8.54
C GLU A 357 8.10 -6.03 -8.10
N LEU A 358 8.37 -6.00 -6.79
CA LEU A 358 9.73 -6.02 -6.25
C LEU A 358 10.53 -7.25 -6.73
N VAL A 359 9.94 -8.44 -6.68
CA VAL A 359 10.59 -9.68 -7.12
C VAL A 359 10.75 -9.75 -8.64
N THR A 360 9.82 -9.18 -9.41
CA THR A 360 9.94 -9.09 -10.88
C THR A 360 11.16 -8.27 -11.27
N ILE A 361 11.37 -7.12 -10.61
CA ILE A 361 12.55 -6.29 -10.85
C ILE A 361 13.82 -7.09 -10.53
N GLU A 362 13.86 -7.78 -9.40
CA GLU A 362 15.04 -8.55 -8.94
C GLU A 362 15.43 -9.70 -9.86
N LYS A 363 14.47 -10.46 -10.38
CA LYS A 363 14.76 -11.66 -11.17
C LYS A 363 15.51 -11.33 -12.46
N GLY A 364 15.11 -10.26 -13.16
CA GLY A 364 15.69 -9.88 -14.46
C GLY A 364 15.82 -11.03 -15.48
N PRO A 365 16.46 -10.78 -16.63
CA PRO A 365 16.36 -9.54 -17.38
C PRO A 365 14.92 -9.31 -17.85
N LEU A 366 14.47 -8.06 -17.78
CA LEU A 366 13.13 -7.66 -18.20
C LEU A 366 13.09 -7.33 -19.71
N SER A 367 11.90 -7.37 -20.32
CA SER A 367 11.70 -6.98 -21.73
C SER A 367 12.29 -5.59 -22.02
N THR A 368 12.80 -5.36 -23.23
CA THR A 368 13.41 -4.08 -23.64
C THR A 368 12.54 -2.87 -23.38
N ASP A 369 11.23 -3.05 -23.50
CA ASP A 369 10.25 -1.98 -23.33
C ASP A 369 9.83 -1.81 -21.87
N SER A 370 10.34 -2.65 -20.95
CA SER A 370 10.03 -2.55 -19.53
C SER A 370 10.81 -1.40 -18.88
N PRO A 371 10.12 -0.37 -18.38
CA PRO A 371 10.79 0.77 -17.75
C PRO A 371 11.33 0.41 -16.35
N LEU A 372 11.05 -0.80 -15.85
CA LEU A 372 11.62 -1.34 -14.61
C LEU A 372 13.08 -1.79 -14.78
N ARG A 373 13.58 -1.92 -16.02
CA ARG A 373 14.99 -2.23 -16.32
C ARG A 373 15.97 -1.23 -15.71
N ALA A 374 15.55 0.02 -15.48
CA ALA A 374 16.37 1.03 -14.83
C ALA A 374 16.89 0.56 -13.46
N TYR A 375 16.02 -0.05 -12.64
CA TYR A 375 16.41 -0.56 -11.32
C TYR A 375 17.33 -1.77 -11.41
N PHE A 376 17.13 -2.64 -12.40
CA PHE A 376 18.04 -3.76 -12.63
C PHE A 376 19.43 -3.26 -13.07
N ALA A 377 19.50 -2.32 -14.02
CA ALA A 377 20.75 -1.69 -14.43
C ALA A 377 21.46 -1.00 -13.24
N LEU A 378 20.72 -0.25 -12.43
CA LEU A 378 21.21 0.36 -11.19
C LEU A 378 21.85 -0.69 -10.29
N SER A 379 21.15 -1.79 -10.02
CA SER A 379 21.60 -2.87 -9.12
C SER A 379 22.88 -3.58 -9.55
N THR A 380 23.28 -3.43 -10.81
CA THR A 380 24.50 -3.99 -11.41
C THR A 380 25.62 -2.96 -11.60
N GLY A 381 25.45 -1.75 -11.06
CA GLY A 381 26.45 -0.67 -11.15
C GLY A 381 26.44 0.10 -12.47
N ARG A 382 25.49 -0.15 -13.37
CA ARG A 382 25.36 0.58 -14.65
C ARG A 382 24.54 1.85 -14.45
N LEU A 383 25.08 2.79 -13.67
CA LEU A 383 24.36 3.97 -13.15
C LEU A 383 23.84 4.91 -14.25
N ASN A 384 24.67 5.20 -15.25
CA ASN A 384 24.28 6.08 -16.36
C ASN A 384 23.19 5.45 -17.25
N GLU A 385 23.32 4.15 -17.55
CA GLU A 385 22.30 3.40 -18.28
C GLU A 385 20.96 3.38 -17.50
N ALA A 386 21.01 3.13 -16.19
CA ALA A 386 19.84 3.15 -15.33
C ALA A 386 19.08 4.49 -15.41
N HIS A 387 19.81 5.60 -15.33
CA HIS A 387 19.21 6.93 -15.45
C HIS A 387 18.63 7.18 -16.84
N GLN A 388 19.32 6.78 -17.92
CA GLN A 388 18.84 6.91 -19.30
C GLN A 388 17.54 6.14 -19.54
N ILE A 389 17.47 4.88 -19.09
CA ILE A 389 16.25 4.05 -19.20
C ILE A 389 15.07 4.70 -18.48
N ALA A 390 15.31 5.39 -17.36
CA ALA A 390 14.25 5.98 -16.55
C ALA A 390 13.68 7.29 -17.11
N GLN A 391 14.26 7.89 -18.16
CA GLN A 391 13.95 9.27 -18.59
C GLN A 391 12.51 9.47 -19.10
N ASP A 392 11.86 8.41 -19.57
CA ASP A 392 10.49 8.46 -20.08
C ASP A 392 9.44 8.73 -18.98
N ASP A 393 9.84 8.64 -17.70
CA ASP A 393 9.00 8.88 -16.52
C ASP A 393 9.76 9.77 -15.53
N SER A 394 9.32 11.02 -15.37
CA SER A 394 10.02 12.00 -14.53
C SER A 394 10.11 11.59 -13.06
N THR A 395 9.10 10.91 -12.51
CA THR A 395 9.08 10.42 -11.13
C THR A 395 10.12 9.32 -10.94
N ARG A 396 10.16 8.36 -11.87
CA ARG A 396 11.14 7.27 -11.86
C ARG A 396 12.55 7.77 -12.11
N ALA A 397 12.74 8.69 -13.07
CA ALA A 397 14.02 9.30 -13.38
C ALA A 397 14.61 9.97 -12.13
N ALA A 398 13.79 10.73 -11.39
CA ALA A 398 14.20 11.36 -10.14
C ALA A 398 14.56 10.32 -9.07
N HIS A 399 13.73 9.30 -8.87
CA HIS A 399 13.97 8.26 -7.88
C HIS A 399 15.25 7.45 -8.19
N VAL A 400 15.41 6.99 -9.43
CA VAL A 400 16.62 6.27 -9.88
C VAL A 400 17.85 7.15 -9.75
N LEU A 401 17.77 8.44 -10.09
CA LEU A 401 18.89 9.37 -9.95
C LEU A 401 19.33 9.54 -8.49
N ARG A 402 18.39 9.62 -7.54
CA ARG A 402 18.70 9.69 -6.11
C ARG A 402 19.43 8.44 -5.61
N LEU A 403 18.98 7.25 -5.99
CA LEU A 403 19.67 6.00 -5.64
C LEU A 403 21.01 5.85 -6.35
N ALA A 404 21.10 6.24 -7.63
CA ALA A 404 22.32 6.19 -8.41
C ALA A 404 23.40 7.12 -7.83
N ALA A 405 23.05 8.35 -7.46
CA ALA A 405 23.96 9.29 -6.80
C ALA A 405 24.51 8.77 -5.46
N ALA A 406 23.74 7.93 -4.77
CA ALA A 406 24.15 7.29 -3.51
C ALA A 406 24.90 5.97 -3.71
N SER A 407 25.13 5.54 -4.95
CA SER A 407 25.76 4.26 -5.28
C SER A 407 27.28 4.35 -5.35
N ASP A 408 27.96 3.24 -5.11
CA ASP A 408 29.39 3.11 -5.40
C ASP A 408 29.64 3.31 -6.91
N GLY A 409 30.53 4.24 -7.25
CA GLY A 409 30.83 4.61 -8.63
C GLY A 409 30.03 5.81 -9.18
N ALA A 410 29.20 6.46 -8.35
CA ALA A 410 28.58 7.73 -8.71
C ALA A 410 29.64 8.83 -8.89
N ASP A 411 29.56 9.57 -9.98
CA ASP A 411 30.42 10.73 -10.23
C ASP A 411 29.83 12.02 -9.61
N ALA A 412 30.65 13.08 -9.56
CA ALA A 412 30.27 14.35 -8.97
C ALA A 412 29.10 15.04 -9.71
N ASP A 413 28.96 14.82 -11.02
CA ASP A 413 27.87 15.39 -11.81
C ASP A 413 26.53 14.74 -11.45
N MET A 414 26.50 13.42 -11.32
CA MET A 414 25.33 12.67 -10.89
C MET A 414 24.85 13.10 -9.50
N ILE A 415 25.78 13.28 -8.56
CA ILE A 415 25.49 13.78 -7.21
C ILE A 415 24.90 15.20 -7.28
N LYS A 416 25.53 16.10 -8.04
CA LYS A 416 25.04 17.47 -8.22
C LYS A 416 23.63 17.50 -8.80
N ARG A 417 23.35 16.69 -9.84
CA ARG A 417 22.01 16.60 -10.45
C ARG A 417 20.98 16.06 -9.47
N ALA A 418 21.32 15.03 -8.68
CA ALA A 418 20.41 14.48 -7.67
C ALA A 418 20.06 15.50 -6.58
N MET A 419 21.04 16.30 -6.13
CA MET A 419 20.82 17.35 -5.11
C MET A 419 20.07 18.57 -5.66
N ALA A 420 20.08 18.79 -6.98
CA ALA A 420 19.33 19.85 -7.64
C ALA A 420 17.85 19.49 -7.92
N LEU A 421 17.45 18.23 -7.75
CA LEU A 421 16.05 17.82 -7.93
C LEU A 421 15.13 18.53 -6.94
N PRO A 422 13.88 18.88 -7.34
CA PRO A 422 12.85 19.25 -6.38
C PRO A 422 12.77 18.20 -5.27
N PHE A 423 12.71 18.66 -4.02
CA PHE A 423 12.82 17.77 -2.87
C PHE A 423 11.77 16.65 -2.89
N ALA A 424 10.53 16.93 -3.30
CA ALA A 424 9.47 15.93 -3.41
C ALA A 424 9.68 14.91 -4.54
N ALA A 425 10.46 15.25 -5.58
CA ALA A 425 10.65 14.38 -6.74
C ALA A 425 11.50 13.16 -6.38
N GLY A 426 10.92 11.97 -6.50
CA GLY A 426 11.59 10.69 -6.24
C GLY A 426 11.96 10.46 -4.77
N THR A 427 11.34 11.18 -3.83
CA THR A 427 11.62 11.04 -2.40
C THR A 427 10.66 10.05 -1.75
N ASP A 428 11.22 9.04 -1.10
CA ASP A 428 10.47 8.02 -0.36
C ASP A 428 11.29 7.50 0.85
N SER A 429 10.82 6.43 1.50
CA SER A 429 11.51 5.81 2.63
C SER A 429 12.94 5.33 2.31
N ALA A 430 13.21 4.94 1.06
CA ALA A 430 14.52 4.47 0.64
C ALA A 430 15.47 5.64 0.30
N THR A 431 14.99 6.63 -0.44
CA THR A 431 15.84 7.74 -0.91
C THR A 431 16.06 8.84 0.13
N THR A 432 15.16 8.98 1.12
CA THR A 432 15.29 10.02 2.17
C THR A 432 16.57 9.87 2.98
N TRP A 433 16.89 8.65 3.42
CA TRP A 433 18.05 8.38 4.27
C TRP A 433 19.38 8.48 3.52
N VAL A 434 19.45 7.96 2.30
CA VAL A 434 20.65 8.08 1.47
C VAL A 434 20.83 9.49 0.93
N GLY A 435 19.74 10.22 0.68
CA GLY A 435 19.77 11.65 0.35
C GLY A 435 20.31 12.50 1.50
N LEU A 436 19.88 12.21 2.73
CA LEU A 436 20.44 12.83 3.94
C LEU A 436 21.96 12.55 4.06
N ALA A 437 22.38 11.31 3.83
CA ALA A 437 23.78 10.92 3.85
C ALA A 437 24.61 11.64 2.77
N LEU A 438 24.10 11.75 1.54
CA LEU A 438 24.75 12.50 0.47
C LEU A 438 24.87 13.98 0.81
N ALA A 439 23.79 14.59 1.30
CA ALA A 439 23.78 16.00 1.68
C ALA A 439 24.82 16.27 2.77
N GLN A 440 24.85 15.43 3.81
CA GLN A 440 25.85 15.51 4.88
C GLN A 440 27.28 15.34 4.37
N LYS A 441 27.53 14.35 3.50
CA LYS A 441 28.87 14.02 2.98
C LYS A 441 29.44 15.12 2.07
N HIS A 442 28.58 15.78 1.31
CA HIS A 442 28.98 16.75 0.28
C HIS A 442 28.65 18.20 0.64
N GLY A 443 28.17 18.47 1.86
CA GLY A 443 27.94 19.84 2.36
C GLY A 443 26.69 20.54 1.81
N TYR A 444 25.67 19.79 1.41
CA TYR A 444 24.36 20.35 1.05
C TYR A 444 23.46 20.52 2.29
N ASP A 445 22.38 21.28 2.13
CA ASP A 445 21.37 21.45 3.19
C ASP A 445 20.71 20.12 3.56
N THR A 446 20.79 19.77 4.84
CA THR A 446 20.22 18.54 5.40
C THR A 446 18.83 18.74 5.99
N ALA A 447 18.38 19.98 6.20
CA ALA A 447 17.14 20.28 6.90
C ALA A 447 15.88 19.68 6.22
N PRO A 448 15.74 19.72 4.87
CA PRO A 448 14.59 19.11 4.19
C PRO A 448 14.50 17.60 4.44
N PHE A 449 15.63 16.90 4.34
CA PHE A 449 15.69 15.46 4.56
C PHE A 449 15.35 15.11 6.02
N ARG A 450 15.98 15.81 6.98
CA ARG A 450 15.71 15.60 8.42
C ARG A 450 14.23 15.77 8.74
N LYS A 451 13.56 16.79 8.20
CA LYS A 451 12.12 17.04 8.39
C LYS A 451 11.25 15.85 7.94
N THR A 452 11.64 15.16 6.86
CA THR A 452 10.87 14.03 6.30
C THR A 452 11.22 12.66 6.85
N THR A 453 12.25 12.54 7.69
CA THR A 453 12.62 11.26 8.30
C THR A 453 11.50 10.65 9.15
N LEU A 454 10.60 11.47 9.70
CA LEU A 454 9.39 11.00 10.40
C LEU A 454 8.48 10.21 9.47
N ALA A 455 8.18 10.72 8.28
CA ALA A 455 7.37 10.00 7.29
C ALA A 455 8.08 8.72 6.81
N ALA A 456 9.41 8.73 6.72
CA ALA A 456 10.19 7.59 6.26
C ALA A 456 10.33 6.46 7.30
N SER A 457 10.32 6.77 8.61
CA SER A 457 10.68 5.80 9.68
C SER A 457 9.67 5.72 10.81
N GLY A 458 8.61 6.52 10.76
CA GLY A 458 7.55 6.61 11.76
C GLY A 458 8.12 6.73 13.18
N PRO A 459 7.73 5.84 14.12
CA PRO A 459 8.15 5.94 15.52
C PRO A 459 9.65 5.75 15.74
N TYR A 460 10.38 5.20 14.76
CA TYR A 460 11.81 4.92 14.87
C TYR A 460 12.70 6.11 14.47
N GLN A 461 12.11 7.25 14.09
CA GLN A 461 12.84 8.43 13.60
C GLN A 461 13.99 8.84 14.52
N GLN A 462 13.73 8.96 15.83
CA GLN A 462 14.73 9.46 16.78
C GLN A 462 15.93 8.51 16.90
N GLN A 463 15.69 7.20 16.98
CA GLN A 463 16.75 6.19 17.03
C GLN A 463 17.59 6.19 15.75
N MET A 464 16.92 6.29 14.59
CA MET A 464 17.57 6.35 13.29
C MET A 464 18.42 7.61 13.11
N LEU A 465 17.92 8.77 13.54
CA LEU A 465 18.69 10.02 13.53
C LEU A 465 19.88 9.97 14.49
N ALA A 466 19.70 9.42 15.70
CA ALA A 466 20.80 9.27 16.66
C ALA A 466 21.91 8.37 16.12
N PHE A 467 21.55 7.26 15.46
CA PHE A 467 22.51 6.43 14.74
C PHE A 467 23.21 7.20 13.61
N PHE A 468 22.45 7.88 12.76
CA PHE A 468 23.00 8.67 11.65
C PHE A 468 24.00 9.72 12.15
N ASP A 469 23.62 10.50 13.16
CA ASP A 469 24.46 11.55 13.74
C ASP A 469 25.72 10.97 14.39
N SER A 470 25.63 9.79 15.02
CA SER A 470 26.79 9.07 15.54
C SER A 470 27.78 8.68 14.44
N ILE A 471 27.29 8.16 13.31
CA ILE A 471 28.13 7.80 12.15
C ILE A 471 28.72 9.03 11.48
N ALA A 472 27.91 10.08 11.27
CA ALA A 472 28.35 11.34 10.68
C ALA A 472 29.43 12.05 11.50
N ALA A 473 29.39 11.89 12.83
CA ALA A 473 30.42 12.39 13.76
C ALA A 473 31.69 11.52 13.80
N GLY A 474 31.78 10.45 13.00
CA GLY A 474 32.96 9.58 12.93
C GLY A 474 33.14 8.66 14.15
N LYS A 475 32.09 8.42 14.93
CA LYS A 475 32.15 7.49 16.06
C LYS A 475 32.23 6.03 15.59
N ASP A 476 32.59 5.13 16.52
CA ASP A 476 32.67 3.69 16.25
C ASP A 476 31.34 3.14 15.68
N PRO A 477 31.35 2.55 14.47
CA PRO A 477 30.16 1.97 13.84
C PRO A 477 29.46 0.90 14.70
N ARG A 478 30.21 0.12 15.48
CA ARG A 478 29.64 -0.93 16.35
C ARG A 478 28.90 -0.35 17.55
N ALA A 479 29.49 0.66 18.19
CA ALA A 479 28.81 1.39 19.26
C ALA A 479 27.55 2.10 18.74
N ALA A 480 27.59 2.70 17.54
CA ALA A 480 26.44 3.35 16.93
C ALA A 480 25.30 2.36 16.65
N GLU A 481 25.61 1.15 16.16
CA GLU A 481 24.62 0.11 15.85
C GLU A 481 23.70 -0.23 17.03
N ARG A 482 24.19 -0.12 18.27
CA ARG A 482 23.38 -0.36 19.48
C ARG A 482 22.17 0.57 19.60
N LEU A 483 22.25 1.77 19.01
CA LEU A 483 21.16 2.76 19.02
C LEU A 483 19.93 2.31 18.20
N ILE A 484 20.12 1.36 17.29
CA ILE A 484 19.07 0.84 16.39
C ILE A 484 18.80 -0.65 16.58
N GLU A 485 19.20 -1.22 17.73
CA GLU A 485 18.88 -2.61 18.09
C GLU A 485 17.37 -2.85 18.17
N ALA A 486 16.61 -1.87 18.66
CA ALA A 486 15.15 -1.95 18.72
C ALA A 486 14.44 -1.49 17.43
N VAL A 487 15.17 -1.25 16.33
CA VAL A 487 14.58 -0.85 15.04
C VAL A 487 14.30 -2.09 14.18
N PRO A 488 13.13 -2.19 13.52
CA PRO A 488 12.79 -3.30 12.64
C PRO A 488 13.84 -3.53 11.54
N PRO A 489 14.04 -4.78 11.09
CA PRO A 489 15.13 -5.14 10.18
C PRO A 489 15.16 -4.33 8.86
N SER A 490 14.01 -4.10 8.23
CA SER A 490 13.90 -3.32 6.99
C SER A 490 14.28 -1.85 7.19
N VAL A 491 13.79 -1.23 8.26
CA VAL A 491 14.13 0.16 8.64
C VAL A 491 15.62 0.26 9.01
N ARG A 492 16.15 -0.70 9.76
CA ARG A 492 17.57 -0.80 10.11
C ARG A 492 18.46 -0.89 8.88
N ALA A 493 18.03 -1.63 7.85
CA ALA A 493 18.74 -1.72 6.59
C ALA A 493 18.80 -0.38 5.84
N HIS A 494 17.78 0.48 5.93
CA HIS A 494 17.89 1.86 5.41
C HIS A 494 18.91 2.69 6.18
N ALA A 495 19.03 2.50 7.50
CA ALA A 495 20.09 3.13 8.31
C ALA A 495 21.48 2.69 7.83
N TYR A 496 21.68 1.38 7.66
CA TYR A 496 22.93 0.83 7.13
C TYR A 496 23.23 1.35 5.72
N SER A 497 22.22 1.51 4.86
CA SER A 497 22.38 2.11 3.53
C SER A 497 22.94 3.53 3.61
N ALA A 498 22.37 4.38 4.47
CA ALA A 498 22.90 5.73 4.71
C ALA A 498 24.33 5.71 5.29
N ALA A 499 24.60 4.82 6.23
CA ALA A 499 25.93 4.69 6.81
C ALA A 499 26.98 4.19 5.80
N LEU A 500 26.61 3.32 4.86
CA LEU A 500 27.44 2.89 3.74
C LEU A 500 27.82 4.07 2.83
N VAL A 501 26.90 4.99 2.57
CA VAL A 501 27.19 6.22 1.81
C VAL A 501 28.22 7.09 2.53
N LEU A 502 28.08 7.28 3.85
CA LEU A 502 28.98 8.09 4.66
C LEU A 502 30.39 7.47 4.78
N LEU A 503 30.46 6.18 5.14
CA LEU A 503 31.70 5.50 5.50
C LEU A 503 32.42 4.86 4.30
N GLY A 504 31.69 4.54 3.24
CA GLY A 504 32.22 3.78 2.10
C GLY A 504 32.84 2.45 2.56
N GLN A 505 34.08 2.19 2.15
CA GLN A 505 34.80 0.95 2.48
C GLN A 505 35.10 0.76 3.97
N LYS A 506 35.02 1.83 4.79
CA LYS A 506 35.23 1.74 6.25
C LYS A 506 34.02 1.17 7.00
N ALA A 507 32.87 1.04 6.34
CA ALA A 507 31.69 0.44 6.96
C ALA A 507 31.91 -1.06 7.23
N PRO A 508 31.36 -1.61 8.32
CA PRO A 508 31.32 -3.04 8.55
C PRO A 508 30.78 -3.84 7.34
N ALA A 509 31.46 -4.91 6.97
CA ALA A 509 31.17 -5.64 5.73
C ALA A 509 29.75 -6.27 5.73
N GLU A 510 29.29 -6.73 6.89
CA GLU A 510 27.97 -7.36 7.03
C GLU A 510 26.81 -6.37 6.83
N TRP A 511 27.04 -5.06 6.92
CA TRP A 511 26.01 -4.06 6.59
C TRP A 511 25.67 -4.10 5.09
N ARG A 512 26.66 -4.30 4.20
CA ARG A 512 26.40 -4.50 2.76
C ARG A 512 25.56 -5.73 2.50
N VAL A 513 25.89 -6.84 3.17
CA VAL A 513 25.17 -8.11 3.05
C VAL A 513 23.73 -7.93 3.53
N THR A 514 23.54 -7.29 4.69
CA THR A 514 22.23 -7.04 5.28
C THR A 514 21.37 -6.17 4.37
N VAL A 515 21.91 -5.07 3.86
CA VAL A 515 21.22 -4.19 2.90
C VAL A 515 20.83 -4.96 1.64
N LYS A 516 21.74 -5.75 1.06
CA LYS A 516 21.47 -6.52 -0.16
C LYS A 516 20.37 -7.56 0.01
N ARG A 517 20.27 -8.17 1.20
CA ARG A 517 19.31 -9.25 1.49
C ARG A 517 17.98 -8.76 2.02
N LEU A 518 17.95 -7.70 2.83
CA LEU A 518 16.73 -7.17 3.43
C LEU A 518 16.04 -6.10 2.59
N LEU A 519 16.76 -5.36 1.74
CA LEU A 519 16.16 -4.40 0.82
C LEU A 519 16.09 -5.01 -0.58
N PHE A 520 14.99 -4.79 -1.28
CA PHE A 520 14.86 -5.14 -2.70
C PHE A 520 15.67 -4.16 -3.55
N ILE A 521 16.02 -4.53 -4.78
CA ILE A 521 16.92 -3.70 -5.60
C ILE A 521 16.41 -2.29 -5.90
N SER A 522 15.09 -2.08 -5.92
CA SER A 522 14.49 -0.75 -6.09
C SER A 522 14.51 0.09 -4.81
N GLU A 523 14.91 -0.47 -3.67
CA GLU A 523 14.88 0.18 -2.36
C GLU A 523 16.28 0.57 -1.85
N ARG A 524 17.32 0.38 -2.67
CA ARG A 524 18.71 0.63 -2.26
C ARG A 524 19.61 1.11 -3.40
N PRO A 525 20.67 1.86 -3.09
CA PRO A 525 21.77 2.08 -4.00
C PRO A 525 22.51 0.78 -4.37
N TYR A 526 23.32 0.86 -5.41
CA TYR A 526 24.33 -0.14 -5.70
C TYR A 526 25.53 0.02 -4.76
N PHE A 527 25.85 -1.05 -4.03
CA PHE A 527 27.05 -1.16 -3.22
C PHE A 527 27.90 -2.29 -3.77
N LYS A 528 29.16 -2.00 -4.09
CA LYS A 528 30.12 -2.99 -4.54
C LYS A 528 30.27 -4.07 -3.47
N ALA A 529 30.39 -5.33 -3.91
CA ALA A 529 30.59 -6.46 -3.02
C ALA A 529 31.88 -6.33 -2.21
#